data_AF-A0A7S2P7B2-F1
#
_entry.id   AF-A0A7S2P7B2-F1
#
_cell.length_a   1.000
_cell.length_b   1.000
_cell.length_c   1.000
_cell.angle_alpha   90.00
_cell.angle_beta   90.00
_cell.angle_gamma   90.00
#
_symmetry.space_group_name_H-M   'P 1'
#
loop_
_entity.id
_entity.type
_entity.pdbx_description
1 polymer ?
#
loop_
_entity_poly.entity_id
_entity_poly.type
_entity_poly.pdbx_seq_one_letter_code
_entity_poly.pdbx_strand_id
1 'polypeptide(L)'
;MRRFLGAAALFTSFGALLIVSSLRYATVLEPHTADDEGDQPPEPPMTFSDARDFFTHHNNITTAVATTQTTSERRQLRSASSTQQRRRLSNALTDGGCEITWPQPPQKPYETAYAASYPGCGARMTWNLVEALTGLWTGDDWDSNNRGKRVVTIKTHFPHDAGRLVPWDDEIHRALVIIRNPMHAIPSFFNHIYEMKNHLPVHSQRAPVDAWIEWRDRLAAIQISRFEKFVDYWMERFLQLNDNRIFVSYERLTDDDMGAEEAIRMTRFLGQSEGVTPIDIESVPCVWKSVVKYKESLKASNNNQQQQQRRR
;
A
#
# COMPACT_ATOMS: atom_id res chain seq x y z
N MET A 1 71.27 18.21 7.01
CA MET A 1 71.65 18.91 5.75
C MET A 1 71.06 18.14 4.57
N ARG A 2 70.36 18.85 3.66
CA ARG A 2 69.89 18.49 2.29
C ARG A 2 68.84 17.35 2.20
N ARG A 3 67.53 17.56 1.99
CA ARG A 3 66.72 18.15 0.87
C ARG A 3 66.93 17.49 -0.50
N PHE A 4 65.85 16.95 -1.09
CA PHE A 4 65.31 17.08 -2.47
C PHE A 4 64.07 16.14 -2.57
N LEU A 5 62.81 16.59 -2.63
CA LEU A 5 62.01 17.19 -3.73
C LEU A 5 61.70 16.26 -4.92
N GLY A 6 60.41 15.96 -5.11
CA GLY A 6 59.73 16.07 -6.41
C GLY A 6 59.28 14.77 -7.09
N ALA A 7 57.96 14.62 -7.32
CA ALA A 7 57.38 14.55 -8.67
C ALA A 7 55.84 14.50 -8.60
N ALA A 8 55.23 15.43 -9.32
CA ALA A 8 53.80 15.55 -9.61
C ALA A 8 53.48 14.93 -10.99
N ALA A 9 52.28 14.40 -11.17
CA ALA A 9 51.67 14.14 -12.47
C ALA A 9 50.18 14.53 -12.34
N LEU A 10 49.71 15.66 -12.85
CA LEU A 10 49.34 15.94 -14.26
C LEU A 10 48.40 14.89 -14.85
N PHE A 11 47.09 15.07 -14.63
CA PHE A 11 46.07 14.56 -15.55
C PHE A 11 45.47 15.72 -16.33
N THR A 12 45.55 15.56 -17.64
CA THR A 12 45.21 16.50 -18.71
C THR A 12 43.71 16.57 -18.95
N SER A 13 43.24 17.80 -19.18
CA SER A 13 41.96 18.14 -19.80
C SER A 13 41.73 17.39 -21.11
N PHE A 14 40.51 16.89 -21.30
CA PHE A 14 39.88 16.84 -22.62
C PHE A 14 38.59 17.67 -22.55
N GLY A 15 38.56 18.71 -23.37
CA GLY A 15 37.38 19.52 -23.62
C GLY A 15 36.61 19.04 -24.84
N ALA A 16 35.40 19.62 -24.93
CA ALA A 16 34.53 19.78 -26.08
C ALA A 16 33.74 18.54 -26.56
N LEU A 17 32.40 18.61 -26.46
CA LEU A 17 31.60 19.11 -27.59
C LEU A 17 30.16 19.46 -27.15
N LEU A 18 29.73 20.65 -27.56
CA LEU A 18 28.35 21.14 -27.55
C LEU A 18 27.48 20.32 -28.50
N ILE A 19 26.30 19.89 -28.04
CA ILE A 19 25.09 19.86 -28.89
C ILE A 19 23.97 20.54 -28.12
N VAL A 20 23.74 21.80 -28.47
CA VAL A 20 22.49 22.51 -28.23
C VAL A 20 21.51 22.00 -29.29
N SER A 21 20.37 21.47 -28.87
CA SER A 21 19.22 21.32 -29.76
C SER A 21 17.98 21.84 -29.05
N SER A 22 17.73 23.12 -29.33
CA SER A 22 16.47 23.81 -29.13
C SER A 22 15.37 23.14 -29.95
N LEU A 23 14.31 22.68 -29.28
CA LEU A 23 13.01 22.48 -29.92
C LEU A 23 12.01 23.38 -29.21
N ARG A 24 11.82 24.56 -29.80
CA ARG A 24 10.71 25.46 -29.52
C ARG A 24 9.47 24.86 -30.18
N TYR A 25 8.49 24.44 -29.38
CA TYR A 25 7.10 24.38 -29.84
C TYR A 25 6.43 25.68 -29.40
N ALA A 26 6.27 26.59 -30.36
CA ALA A 26 5.40 27.74 -30.25
C ALA A 26 4.18 27.43 -31.12
N THR A 27 3.07 27.04 -30.49
CA THR A 27 1.75 27.03 -31.13
C THR A 27 1.02 28.29 -30.71
N VAL A 28 0.87 29.19 -31.68
CA VAL A 28 0.00 30.35 -31.66
C VAL A 28 -1.44 29.84 -31.71
N LEU A 29 -2.24 30.17 -30.71
CA LEU A 29 -3.70 30.05 -30.76
C LEU A 29 -4.25 31.48 -30.75
N GLU A 30 -4.93 31.85 -31.83
CA GLU A 30 -5.74 33.07 -31.92
C GLU A 30 -7.04 32.91 -31.11
N PRO A 31 -7.65 34.02 -30.65
CA PRO A 31 -8.72 33.99 -29.67
C PRO A 31 -10.08 33.73 -30.32
N HIS A 32 -10.80 32.73 -29.79
CA HIS A 32 -12.23 32.57 -30.02
C HIS A 32 -12.98 33.48 -29.05
N THR A 33 -13.68 34.48 -29.59
CA THR A 33 -14.70 35.25 -28.88
C THR A 33 -15.95 34.39 -28.70
N ALA A 34 -16.35 34.15 -27.46
CA ALA A 34 -17.64 33.58 -27.09
C ALA A 34 -18.19 34.38 -25.91
N ASP A 35 -19.15 35.24 -26.22
CA ASP A 35 -20.40 35.54 -25.52
C ASP A 35 -20.47 35.32 -24.00
N ASP A 36 -20.36 36.46 -23.32
CA ASP A 36 -21.11 36.95 -22.15
C ASP A 36 -22.22 36.02 -21.58
N GLU A 37 -21.86 35.21 -20.58
CA GLU A 37 -22.80 34.65 -19.58
C GLU A 37 -22.32 35.01 -18.16
N GLY A 38 -23.08 35.90 -17.52
CA GLY A 38 -23.29 36.05 -16.08
C GLY A 38 -22.18 35.62 -15.11
N ASP A 39 -21.38 36.59 -14.68
CA ASP A 39 -20.46 36.53 -13.53
C ASP A 39 -21.16 36.01 -12.25
N GLN A 40 -21.00 34.72 -11.96
CA GLN A 40 -20.86 34.26 -10.58
C GLN A 40 -19.37 34.13 -10.26
N PRO A 41 -18.88 34.70 -9.14
CA PRO A 41 -17.48 34.57 -8.78
C PRO A 41 -17.14 33.08 -8.63
N PRO A 42 -15.99 32.62 -9.15
CA PRO A 42 -15.57 31.24 -8.95
C PRO A 42 -15.48 30.96 -7.46
N GLU A 43 -16.15 29.89 -7.00
CA GLU A 43 -15.99 29.42 -5.64
C GLU A 43 -14.49 29.22 -5.34
N PRO A 44 -14.01 29.63 -4.15
CA PRO A 44 -12.60 29.53 -3.82
C PRO A 44 -12.13 28.07 -3.95
N PRO A 45 -10.90 27.83 -4.45
CA PRO A 45 -10.36 26.49 -4.57
C PRO A 45 -10.38 25.81 -3.20
N MET A 46 -11.09 24.67 -3.13
CA MET A 46 -11.17 23.82 -1.95
C MET A 46 -9.76 23.55 -1.42
N THR A 47 -9.50 23.94 -0.17
CA THR A 47 -8.16 23.88 0.40
C THR A 47 -7.83 22.45 0.80
N PHE A 48 -6.56 22.07 0.67
CA PHE A 48 -6.09 20.73 1.01
C PHE A 48 -6.26 20.36 2.50
N SER A 49 -6.53 21.36 3.36
CA SER A 49 -6.83 21.14 4.79
C SER A 49 -8.08 20.29 5.00
N ASP A 50 -9.09 20.41 4.13
CA ASP A 50 -10.39 19.73 4.29
C ASP A 50 -10.31 18.22 4.02
N ALA A 51 -9.29 17.76 3.29
CA ALA A 51 -9.03 16.34 3.05
C ALA A 51 -8.30 15.65 4.22
N ARG A 52 -7.66 16.42 5.11
CA ARG A 52 -6.81 15.93 6.20
C ARG A 52 -7.61 15.48 7.42
N ASP A 53 -8.68 16.21 7.77
CA ASP A 53 -9.49 15.92 8.96
C ASP A 53 -10.32 14.63 8.82
N PHE A 54 -10.54 14.18 7.58
CA PHE A 54 -11.41 13.05 7.27
C PHE A 54 -10.75 11.67 7.45
N PHE A 55 -9.43 11.54 7.26
CA PHE A 55 -8.72 10.26 7.39
C PHE A 55 -8.74 9.68 8.82
N THR A 56 -9.02 10.52 9.82
CA THR A 56 -9.02 10.15 11.24
C THR A 56 -10.32 9.53 11.76
N HIS A 57 -11.46 9.66 11.06
CA HIS A 57 -12.78 9.36 11.64
C HIS A 57 -13.45 8.03 11.22
N HIS A 58 -12.96 7.34 10.19
CA HIS A 58 -13.73 6.24 9.58
C HIS A 58 -13.32 4.79 9.91
N ASN A 59 -12.40 4.57 10.85
CA ASN A 59 -12.04 3.21 11.31
C ASN A 59 -12.84 2.68 12.52
N ASN A 60 -13.81 3.44 13.06
CA ASN A 60 -14.57 3.07 14.27
C ASN A 60 -16.02 2.68 14.01
N ILE A 61 -16.27 1.65 13.20
CA ILE A 61 -17.59 0.97 13.20
C ILE A 61 -17.37 -0.53 13.36
N THR A 62 -17.34 -1.00 14.61
CA THR A 62 -17.67 -2.39 14.95
C THR A 62 -18.43 -2.41 16.27
N THR A 63 -19.70 -2.78 16.16
CA THR A 63 -20.70 -2.90 17.23
C THR A 63 -20.34 -4.05 18.17
N ALA A 64 -20.22 -3.79 19.47
CA ALA A 64 -20.10 -4.82 20.50
C ALA A 64 -21.43 -4.95 21.27
N VAL A 65 -22.10 -6.10 21.12
CA VAL A 65 -23.13 -6.56 22.06
C VAL A 65 -22.41 -7.39 23.11
N ALA A 66 -22.31 -6.86 24.33
CA ALA A 66 -21.70 -7.55 25.46
C ALA A 66 -22.76 -8.37 26.21
N THR A 67 -22.62 -9.70 26.20
CA THR A 67 -23.35 -10.60 27.10
C THR A 67 -22.49 -10.88 28.32
N THR A 68 -22.96 -10.48 29.49
CA THR A 68 -22.36 -10.72 30.80
C THR A 68 -22.54 -12.18 31.21
N GLN A 69 -21.44 -12.91 31.39
CA GLN A 69 -21.44 -14.16 32.15
C GLN A 69 -20.30 -14.16 33.19
N THR A 70 -20.67 -14.63 34.37
CA THR A 70 -20.04 -14.46 35.68
C THR A 70 -18.80 -15.32 35.89
N THR A 71 -17.77 -14.70 36.46
CA THR A 71 -16.49 -15.25 36.89
C THR A 71 -16.56 -15.88 38.28
N SER A 72 -16.60 -17.21 38.42
CA SER A 72 -16.15 -17.84 39.68
C SER A 72 -15.68 -19.31 39.65
N GLU A 73 -15.66 -20.03 38.52
CA GLU A 73 -15.36 -21.49 38.57
C GLU A 73 -14.32 -21.99 37.54
N ARG A 74 -13.16 -21.34 37.43
CA ARG A 74 -12.06 -21.83 36.56
C ARG A 74 -10.66 -21.80 37.19
N ARG A 75 -10.58 -21.99 38.51
CA ARG A 75 -9.31 -22.27 39.21
C ARG A 75 -9.31 -23.72 39.68
N GLN A 76 -8.87 -24.63 38.82
CA GLN A 76 -8.16 -25.88 39.12
C GLN A 76 -8.30 -26.85 37.94
N LEU A 77 -7.21 -27.01 37.18
CA LEU A 77 -6.88 -28.03 36.15
C LEU A 77 -6.33 -27.36 34.88
N ARG A 78 -5.02 -27.07 34.90
CA ARG A 78 -4.16 -26.95 33.71
C ARG A 78 -2.70 -26.82 34.14
N SER A 79 -2.17 -27.89 34.73
CA SER A 79 -0.76 -28.23 34.58
C SER A 79 -0.69 -29.40 33.58
N ALA A 80 0.34 -29.38 32.72
CA ALA A 80 0.63 -30.36 31.67
C ALA A 80 -0.25 -30.33 30.39
N SER A 81 -0.01 -29.31 29.55
CA SER A 81 0.25 -29.51 28.12
C SER A 81 0.74 -28.19 27.52
N SER A 82 2.05 -27.96 27.62
CA SER A 82 2.73 -26.90 26.87
C SER A 82 3.01 -27.38 25.43
N THR A 83 2.02 -27.97 24.76
CA THR A 83 1.95 -27.80 23.31
C THR A 83 1.85 -26.29 23.11
N GLN A 84 2.98 -25.67 22.78
CA GLN A 84 3.04 -24.39 22.06
C GLN A 84 1.77 -24.34 21.21
N GLN A 85 0.83 -23.46 21.56
CA GLN A 85 -0.26 -23.11 20.67
C GLN A 85 0.44 -22.49 19.47
N ARG A 86 0.85 -23.35 18.53
CA ARG A 86 1.39 -22.94 17.26
C ARG A 86 0.31 -22.06 16.67
N ARG A 87 0.68 -20.79 16.53
CA ARG A 87 -0.12 -19.76 15.92
C ARG A 87 -0.79 -20.32 14.68
N ARG A 88 -2.12 -20.23 14.59
CA ARG A 88 -2.83 -20.62 13.36
C ARG A 88 -2.50 -19.55 12.32
N LEU A 89 -1.50 -19.85 11.51
CA LEU A 89 -1.26 -19.24 10.22
C LEU A 89 -2.39 -19.66 9.26
N SER A 90 -2.52 -18.98 8.12
CA SER A 90 -3.48 -19.43 7.11
C SER A 90 -3.20 -20.89 6.76
N ASN A 91 -4.16 -21.78 6.99
CA ASN A 91 -3.93 -23.23 6.89
C ASN A 91 -4.09 -23.64 5.43
N ALA A 92 -3.09 -24.28 4.83
CA ALA A 92 -3.32 -25.04 3.61
C ALA A 92 -4.19 -26.27 3.95
N LEU A 93 -5.25 -26.45 3.17
CA LEU A 93 -6.14 -27.60 3.24
C LEU A 93 -5.63 -28.68 2.28
N THR A 94 -5.93 -29.95 2.57
CA THR A 94 -5.45 -31.10 1.78
C THR A 94 -5.98 -31.13 0.34
N ASP A 95 -7.02 -30.36 0.06
CA ASP A 95 -7.62 -30.19 -1.26
C ASP A 95 -6.98 -29.04 -2.08
N GLY A 96 -5.91 -28.44 -1.58
CA GLY A 96 -5.28 -27.26 -2.17
C GLY A 96 -5.99 -25.94 -1.83
N GLY A 97 -7.02 -25.99 -0.97
CA GLY A 97 -7.66 -24.81 -0.41
C GLY A 97 -6.83 -24.17 0.71
N CYS A 98 -7.33 -23.07 1.26
CA CYS A 98 -6.71 -22.43 2.41
C CYS A 98 -7.74 -21.69 3.28
N GLU A 99 -7.49 -21.69 4.58
CA GLU A 99 -8.29 -20.97 5.57
C GLU A 99 -7.54 -19.69 5.97
N ILE A 100 -8.08 -18.51 5.64
CA ILE A 100 -7.49 -17.23 6.09
C ILE A 100 -7.84 -16.99 7.56
N THR A 101 -6.82 -16.92 8.40
CA THR A 101 -6.95 -16.72 9.85
C THR A 101 -6.85 -15.24 10.22
N TRP A 102 -7.49 -14.85 11.32
CA TRP A 102 -7.38 -13.49 11.85
C TRP A 102 -5.96 -13.19 12.34
N PRO A 103 -5.37 -12.03 11.97
CA PRO A 103 -4.04 -11.66 12.39
C PRO A 103 -4.01 -11.39 13.89
N GLN A 104 -2.89 -11.71 14.52
CA GLN A 104 -2.69 -11.58 15.96
C GLN A 104 -1.62 -10.53 16.26
N PRO A 105 -1.63 -9.93 17.46
CA PRO A 105 -0.54 -9.08 17.88
C PRO A 105 0.76 -9.88 17.91
N PRO A 106 1.89 -9.23 17.62
CA PRO A 106 3.19 -9.81 17.82
C PRO A 106 3.42 -10.15 19.30
N GLN A 107 3.90 -11.36 19.60
CA GLN A 107 4.14 -11.81 20.98
C GLN A 107 5.45 -11.28 21.57
N LYS A 108 6.37 -10.85 20.69
CA LYS A 108 7.65 -10.26 21.02
C LYS A 108 7.82 -9.00 20.14
N PRO A 109 8.69 -8.05 20.51
CA PRO A 109 9.09 -7.01 19.58
C PRO A 109 9.60 -7.64 18.29
N TYR A 110 9.09 -7.17 17.15
CA TYR A 110 9.55 -7.57 15.82
C TYR A 110 10.12 -6.38 15.10
N GLU A 111 11.04 -6.65 14.18
CA GLU A 111 11.48 -5.65 13.23
C GLU A 111 10.31 -5.27 12.31
N THR A 112 9.83 -4.03 12.46
CA THR A 112 8.76 -3.48 11.63
C THR A 112 9.32 -3.00 10.29
N ALA A 113 8.58 -3.20 9.21
CA ALA A 113 8.87 -2.60 7.91
C ALA A 113 7.80 -1.58 7.47
N TYR A 114 8.13 -0.64 6.61
CA TYR A 114 7.11 0.13 5.91
C TYR A 114 6.44 -0.72 4.82
N ALA A 115 5.12 -0.63 4.70
CA ALA A 115 4.35 -1.05 3.53
C ALA A 115 3.94 0.20 2.75
N ALA A 116 4.89 0.76 2.01
CA ALA A 116 4.75 2.05 1.34
C ALA A 116 4.05 1.90 -0.01
N SER A 117 3.17 2.83 -0.35
CA SER A 117 2.55 2.88 -1.68
C SER A 117 2.02 4.28 -1.96
N TYR A 118 2.07 4.75 -3.21
CA TYR A 118 1.35 5.96 -3.59
C TYR A 118 -0.18 5.69 -3.50
N PRO A 119 -1.02 6.69 -3.16
CA PRO A 119 -2.48 6.50 -3.15
C PRO A 119 -3.00 5.89 -4.45
N GLY A 120 -3.86 4.87 -4.37
CA GLY A 120 -4.35 4.14 -5.56
C GLY A 120 -3.46 3.00 -6.07
N CYS A 121 -2.29 2.76 -5.45
CA CYS A 121 -1.42 1.61 -5.76
C CYS A 121 -1.79 0.31 -4.99
N GLY A 122 -2.97 0.22 -4.38
CA GLY A 122 -3.44 -1.03 -3.77
C GLY A 122 -3.08 -1.24 -2.29
N ALA A 123 -2.84 -0.17 -1.52
CA ALA A 123 -2.45 -0.23 -0.11
C ALA A 123 -3.34 -1.16 0.75
N ARG A 124 -4.67 -1.11 0.59
CA ARG A 124 -5.62 -1.96 1.33
C ARG A 124 -5.50 -3.44 0.96
N MET A 125 -5.28 -3.74 -0.31
CA MET A 125 -5.09 -5.13 -0.76
C MET A 125 -3.78 -5.69 -0.18
N THR A 126 -2.70 -4.92 -0.27
CA THR A 126 -1.39 -5.31 0.27
C THR A 126 -1.43 -5.46 1.78
N TRP A 127 -2.14 -4.58 2.50
CA TRP A 127 -2.38 -4.72 3.94
C TRP A 127 -2.96 -6.09 4.28
N ASN A 128 -4.08 -6.45 3.66
CA ASN A 128 -4.75 -7.73 3.89
C ASN A 128 -3.85 -8.91 3.50
N LEU A 129 -3.07 -8.77 2.43
CA LEU A 129 -2.15 -9.80 1.99
C LEU A 129 -1.02 -10.00 3.01
N VAL A 130 -0.41 -8.93 3.53
CA VAL A 130 0.61 -9.01 4.58
C VAL A 130 0.04 -9.67 5.84
N GLU A 131 -1.15 -9.27 6.29
CA GLU A 131 -1.82 -9.91 7.44
C GLU A 131 -2.06 -11.41 7.18
N ALA A 132 -2.47 -11.81 5.97
CA ALA A 132 -2.73 -13.21 5.65
C ALA A 132 -1.46 -14.06 5.48
N LEU A 133 -0.40 -13.48 4.90
CA LEU A 133 0.90 -14.13 4.71
C LEU A 133 1.67 -14.27 6.01
N THR A 134 1.52 -13.30 6.92
CA THR A 134 2.27 -13.27 8.17
C THR A 134 1.43 -13.67 9.37
N GLY A 135 0.10 -13.71 9.31
CA GLY A 135 -0.76 -13.87 10.49
C GLY A 135 -0.57 -12.81 11.58
N LEU A 136 0.12 -11.69 11.28
CA LEU A 136 0.45 -10.63 12.23
C LEU A 136 -0.31 -9.36 11.89
N TRP A 137 -0.59 -8.58 12.93
CA TRP A 137 -1.16 -7.25 12.76
C TRP A 137 -0.28 -6.33 11.93
N THR A 138 -0.90 -5.55 11.06
CA THR A 138 -0.29 -4.40 10.39
C THR A 138 -0.83 -3.09 10.98
N GLY A 139 -0.09 -2.00 10.86
CA GLY A 139 -0.45 -0.68 11.37
C GLY A 139 -0.44 0.35 10.25
N ASP A 140 -0.96 1.54 10.51
CA ASP A 140 -0.91 2.67 9.58
C ASP A 140 -0.17 3.85 10.23
N ASP A 141 0.28 4.76 9.39
CA ASP A 141 1.03 5.96 9.76
C ASP A 141 0.28 6.94 10.69
N TRP A 142 -1.04 6.80 10.80
CA TRP A 142 -1.88 7.58 11.71
C TRP A 142 -2.22 6.83 13.00
N ASP A 143 -1.76 5.59 13.17
CA ASP A 143 -2.13 4.66 14.25
C ASP A 143 -3.66 4.58 14.45
N SER A 144 -4.41 4.63 13.34
CA SER A 144 -5.88 4.70 13.40
C SER A 144 -6.53 3.42 13.93
N ASN A 145 -5.75 2.35 14.15
CA ASN A 145 -6.17 1.11 14.78
C ASN A 145 -5.61 0.89 16.21
N ASN A 146 -4.92 1.88 16.78
CA ASN A 146 -4.33 1.85 18.13
C ASN A 146 -3.43 0.62 18.37
N ARG A 147 -2.68 0.18 17.35
CA ARG A 147 -1.76 -0.96 17.44
C ARG A 147 -0.35 -0.51 17.85
N GLY A 148 -0.01 0.76 17.62
CA GLY A 148 1.30 1.34 17.93
C GLY A 148 2.43 0.54 17.27
N LYS A 149 3.49 0.26 18.04
CA LYS A 149 4.65 -0.52 17.57
C LYS A 149 4.40 -2.03 17.42
N ARG A 150 3.22 -2.53 17.79
CA ARG A 150 2.91 -3.98 17.80
C ARG A 150 2.40 -4.45 16.44
N VAL A 151 3.17 -4.21 15.39
CA VAL A 151 2.78 -4.52 14.02
C VAL A 151 3.97 -5.02 13.20
N VAL A 152 3.71 -5.83 12.17
CA VAL A 152 4.75 -6.32 11.25
C VAL A 152 5.09 -5.29 10.17
N THR A 153 4.09 -4.51 9.74
CA THR A 153 4.31 -3.42 8.79
C THR A 153 3.48 -2.19 9.10
N ILE A 154 3.99 -1.00 8.74
CA ILE A 154 3.25 0.27 8.76
C ILE A 154 2.90 0.71 7.34
N LYS A 155 1.61 0.79 7.01
CA LYS A 155 1.12 1.39 5.77
C LYS A 155 1.38 2.89 5.79
N THR A 156 2.02 3.40 4.75
CA THR A 156 2.22 4.84 4.57
C THR A 156 2.09 5.24 3.11
N HIS A 157 1.65 6.48 2.89
CA HIS A 157 1.68 7.15 1.59
C HIS A 157 2.80 8.20 1.48
N PHE A 158 3.60 8.39 2.53
CA PHE A 158 4.70 9.37 2.54
C PHE A 158 5.62 9.16 1.33
N PRO A 159 6.12 10.23 0.67
CA PRO A 159 5.99 11.65 0.97
C PRO A 159 4.73 12.33 0.39
N HIS A 160 3.73 11.56 -0.03
CA HIS A 160 2.42 12.14 -0.35
C HIS A 160 1.79 12.74 0.92
N ASP A 161 1.05 13.83 0.77
CA ASP A 161 0.40 14.56 1.88
C ASP A 161 -0.74 13.79 2.57
N ALA A 162 -1.20 12.71 1.96
CA ALA A 162 -2.10 11.73 2.57
C ALA A 162 -1.39 10.76 3.54
N GLY A 163 -0.08 10.87 3.71
CA GLY A 163 0.69 10.03 4.61
C GLY A 163 1.81 10.76 5.35
N ARG A 164 2.38 10.08 6.33
CA ARG A 164 3.50 10.56 7.13
C ARG A 164 4.42 9.41 7.53
N LEU A 165 5.60 9.77 8.04
CA LEU A 165 6.42 8.85 8.82
C LEU A 165 5.89 8.81 10.25
N VAL A 166 6.01 7.65 10.90
CA VAL A 166 5.64 7.50 12.31
C VAL A 166 6.67 8.19 13.21
N PRO A 167 6.35 8.55 14.47
CA PRO A 167 7.30 9.22 15.37
C PRO A 167 8.57 8.44 15.72
N TRP A 168 8.61 7.14 15.41
CA TRP A 168 9.72 6.21 15.66
C TRP A 168 10.27 5.68 14.32
N ASP A 169 10.28 6.53 13.29
CA ASP A 169 10.76 6.20 11.94
C ASP A 169 12.23 5.76 11.91
N ASP A 170 13.01 6.27 12.85
CA ASP A 170 14.42 5.94 13.07
C ASP A 170 14.63 4.48 13.49
N GLU A 171 13.61 3.80 14.01
CA GLU A 171 13.65 2.37 14.36
C GLU A 171 13.20 1.46 13.19
N ILE A 172 12.72 2.04 12.08
CA ILE A 172 12.23 1.29 10.91
C ILE A 172 13.27 1.33 9.80
N HIS A 173 13.90 0.19 9.55
CA HIS A 173 15.02 0.08 8.60
C HIS A 173 14.68 -0.62 7.29
N ARG A 174 13.40 -0.98 7.09
CA ARG A 174 12.97 -1.83 5.98
C ARG A 174 11.72 -1.33 5.29
N ALA A 175 11.58 -1.62 4.00
CA ALA A 175 10.39 -1.24 3.23
C ALA A 175 9.98 -2.25 2.15
N LEU A 176 8.70 -2.60 2.17
CA LEU A 176 7.98 -3.20 1.07
C LEU A 176 7.24 -2.07 0.33
N VAL A 177 7.64 -1.77 -0.90
CA VAL A 177 7.13 -0.65 -1.68
C VAL A 177 6.29 -1.16 -2.84
N ILE A 178 5.01 -0.80 -2.88
CA ILE A 178 4.11 -1.14 -3.99
C ILE A 178 4.08 0.01 -5.00
N ILE A 179 4.40 -0.31 -6.25
CA ILE A 179 4.32 0.62 -7.38
C ILE A 179 3.27 0.09 -8.35
N ARG A 180 2.41 0.99 -8.83
CA ARG A 180 1.42 0.74 -9.88
C ARG A 180 1.67 1.73 -11.00
N ASN A 181 1.33 1.38 -12.23
CA ASN A 181 1.39 2.32 -13.34
C ASN A 181 0.65 3.63 -12.98
N PRO A 182 1.27 4.82 -13.10
CA PRO A 182 0.65 6.09 -12.72
C PRO A 182 -0.64 6.38 -13.49
N MET A 183 -0.78 5.87 -14.73
CA MET A 183 -2.01 5.93 -15.53
C MET A 183 -3.19 5.17 -14.91
N HIS A 184 -2.94 4.29 -13.93
CA HIS A 184 -3.95 3.57 -13.18
C HIS A 184 -4.03 4.03 -11.72
N ALA A 185 -2.89 4.34 -11.11
CA ALA A 185 -2.82 4.78 -9.72
C ALA A 185 -3.53 6.14 -9.53
N ILE A 186 -3.23 7.13 -10.37
CA ILE A 186 -3.75 8.50 -10.23
C ILE A 186 -5.28 8.54 -10.43
N PRO A 187 -5.86 7.94 -11.50
CA PRO A 187 -7.32 7.87 -11.61
C PRO A 187 -7.96 7.07 -10.47
N SER A 188 -7.29 6.01 -9.97
CA SER A 188 -7.79 5.25 -8.83
C SER A 188 -7.81 6.08 -7.55
N PHE A 189 -6.82 6.97 -7.35
CA PHE A 189 -6.81 7.91 -6.24
C PHE A 189 -7.92 8.96 -6.38
N PHE A 190 -8.13 9.48 -7.60
CA PHE A 190 -9.26 10.37 -7.86
C PHE A 190 -10.60 9.72 -7.54
N ASN A 191 -10.83 8.47 -7.96
CA ASN A 191 -12.07 7.75 -7.62
C ASN A 191 -12.29 7.71 -6.10
N HIS A 192 -11.24 7.45 -5.32
CA HIS A 192 -11.34 7.49 -3.87
C HIS A 192 -11.72 8.88 -3.35
N ILE A 193 -11.06 9.95 -3.82
CA ILE A 193 -11.42 11.33 -3.44
C ILE A 193 -12.88 11.64 -3.77
N TYR A 194 -13.34 11.23 -4.96
CA TYR A 194 -14.71 11.42 -5.40
C TYR A 194 -15.71 10.68 -4.49
N GLU A 195 -15.44 9.41 -4.16
CA GLU A 195 -16.26 8.64 -3.22
C GLU A 195 -16.36 9.34 -1.86
N MET A 196 -15.24 9.81 -1.33
CA MET A 196 -15.21 10.50 -0.03
C MET A 196 -16.04 11.80 -0.06
N LYS A 197 -15.84 12.64 -1.08
CA LYS A 197 -16.56 13.92 -1.21
C LYS A 197 -18.07 13.74 -1.34
N ASN A 198 -18.51 12.63 -1.92
CA ASN A 198 -19.92 12.35 -2.16
C ASN A 198 -20.52 11.37 -1.14
N HIS A 199 -19.79 11.05 -0.05
CA HIS A 199 -20.24 10.12 0.99
C HIS A 199 -20.63 8.73 0.46
N LEU A 200 -19.95 8.28 -0.59
CA LEU A 200 -20.19 6.98 -1.20
C LEU A 200 -19.38 5.89 -0.47
N PRO A 201 -19.83 4.62 -0.48
CA PRO A 201 -19.04 3.54 0.08
C PRO A 201 -17.68 3.43 -0.63
N VAL A 202 -16.62 3.16 0.12
CA VAL A 202 -15.25 3.09 -0.41
C VAL A 202 -15.11 1.92 -1.39
N HIS A 203 -14.53 2.19 -2.56
CA HIS A 203 -14.35 1.26 -3.68
C HIS A 203 -15.68 0.71 -4.24
N SER A 204 -16.75 1.50 -4.19
CA SER A 204 -18.06 1.14 -4.72
C SER A 204 -18.18 1.41 -6.22
N GLN A 205 -17.69 2.56 -6.69
CA GLN A 205 -17.93 3.00 -8.05
C GLN A 205 -16.78 3.84 -8.62
N ARG A 206 -16.78 3.97 -9.94
CA ARG A 206 -15.92 4.94 -10.63
C ARG A 206 -16.62 6.30 -10.65
N ALA A 207 -15.83 7.35 -10.51
CA ALA A 207 -16.31 8.71 -10.71
C ALA A 207 -16.81 8.92 -12.16
N PRO A 208 -17.80 9.79 -12.39
CA PRO A 208 -18.21 10.20 -13.73
C PRO A 208 -17.04 10.75 -14.55
N VAL A 209 -17.10 10.55 -15.87
CA VAL A 209 -16.04 10.97 -16.79
C VAL A 209 -15.83 12.49 -16.74
N ASP A 210 -16.90 13.28 -16.67
CA ASP A 210 -16.81 14.74 -16.66
C ASP A 210 -16.09 15.25 -15.39
N ALA A 211 -16.41 14.68 -14.23
CA ALA A 211 -15.72 14.98 -12.97
C ALA A 211 -14.23 14.61 -13.04
N TRP A 212 -13.89 13.51 -13.72
CA TRP A 212 -12.50 13.13 -13.97
C TRP A 212 -11.78 14.14 -14.87
N ILE A 213 -12.40 14.58 -15.97
CA ILE A 213 -11.82 15.56 -16.89
C ILE A 213 -11.53 16.87 -16.15
N GLU A 214 -12.50 17.38 -15.41
CA GLU A 214 -12.37 18.61 -14.62
C GLU A 214 -11.27 18.51 -13.56
N TRP A 215 -11.16 17.37 -12.87
CA TRP A 215 -10.09 17.14 -11.90
C TRP A 215 -8.72 16.99 -12.57
N ARG A 216 -8.65 16.24 -13.67
CA ARG A 216 -7.42 15.95 -14.42
C ARG A 216 -6.78 17.25 -14.89
N ASP A 217 -7.57 18.11 -15.52
CA ASP A 217 -7.07 19.33 -16.15
C ASP A 217 -6.53 20.33 -15.11
N ARG A 218 -7.02 20.26 -13.86
CA ARG A 218 -6.54 21.09 -12.76
C ARG A 218 -5.38 20.48 -11.97
N LEU A 219 -5.41 19.17 -11.70
CA LEU A 219 -4.61 18.55 -10.65
C LEU A 219 -3.72 17.40 -11.12
N ALA A 220 -3.91 16.84 -12.32
CA ALA A 220 -3.15 15.66 -12.74
C ALA A 220 -1.63 15.91 -12.77
N ALA A 221 -1.18 17.06 -13.28
CA ALA A 221 0.25 17.40 -13.32
C ALA A 221 0.87 17.44 -11.91
N ILE A 222 0.13 17.98 -10.93
CA ILE A 222 0.56 18.00 -9.52
C ILE A 222 0.66 16.57 -8.98
N GLN A 223 -0.32 15.71 -9.30
CA GLN A 223 -0.29 14.32 -8.87
C GLN A 223 0.81 13.49 -9.53
N ILE A 224 1.13 13.75 -10.80
CA ILE A 224 2.28 13.15 -11.49
C ILE A 224 3.58 13.53 -10.78
N SER A 225 3.79 14.81 -10.50
CA SER A 225 4.99 15.26 -9.77
C SER A 225 5.07 14.65 -8.35
N ARG A 226 3.93 14.47 -7.67
CA ARG A 226 3.90 13.79 -6.37
C ARG A 226 4.20 12.30 -6.47
N PHE A 227 3.73 11.65 -7.53
CA PHE A 227 4.04 10.25 -7.81
C PHE A 227 5.55 10.06 -8.04
N GLU A 228 6.17 10.93 -8.84
CA GLU A 228 7.62 10.97 -9.08
C GLU A 228 8.37 11.10 -7.75
N LYS A 229 8.05 12.11 -6.93
CA LYS A 229 8.64 12.29 -5.60
C LYS A 229 8.48 11.08 -4.69
N PHE A 230 7.34 10.38 -4.79
CA PHE A 230 7.12 9.15 -4.04
C PHE A 230 8.08 8.05 -4.48
N VAL A 231 8.23 7.84 -5.79
CA VAL A 231 9.16 6.85 -6.33
C VAL A 231 10.59 7.18 -5.94
N ASP A 232 11.03 8.42 -6.18
CA ASP A 232 12.39 8.87 -5.85
C ASP A 232 12.71 8.66 -4.37
N TYR A 233 11.83 9.11 -3.48
CA TYR A 233 12.03 8.97 -2.04
C TYR A 233 12.22 7.51 -1.63
N TRP A 234 11.36 6.59 -2.07
CA TRP A 234 11.47 5.19 -1.69
C TRP A 234 12.59 4.44 -2.43
N MET A 235 12.98 4.90 -3.63
CA MET A 235 14.16 4.44 -4.37
C MET A 235 15.47 4.87 -3.71
N GLU A 236 15.49 5.99 -3.01
CA GLU A 236 16.67 6.49 -2.30
C GLU A 236 16.72 6.02 -0.84
N ARG A 237 15.56 5.91 -0.19
CA ARG A 237 15.47 5.48 1.20
C ARG A 237 15.91 4.02 1.35
N PHE A 238 16.88 3.79 2.23
CA PHE A 238 17.54 2.50 2.48
C PHE A 238 18.50 2.02 1.37
N LEU A 239 18.95 2.89 0.45
CA LEU A 239 19.96 2.50 -0.56
C LEU A 239 21.24 1.90 0.02
N GLN A 240 21.64 2.33 1.22
CA GLN A 240 22.85 1.83 1.89
C GLN A 240 22.62 0.49 2.61
N LEU A 241 21.36 0.09 2.79
CA LEU A 241 20.96 -1.13 3.47
C LEU A 241 20.47 -2.11 2.40
N ASN A 242 21.43 -2.77 1.73
CA ASN A 242 21.11 -3.80 0.74
C ASN A 242 20.16 -4.85 1.32
N ASP A 243 19.20 -5.32 0.52
CA ASP A 243 18.15 -6.30 0.86
C ASP A 243 17.07 -5.87 1.86
N ASN A 244 17.19 -4.68 2.46
CA ASN A 244 16.15 -4.15 3.37
C ASN A 244 14.96 -3.50 2.65
N ARG A 245 14.93 -3.57 1.32
CA ARG A 245 13.84 -3.01 0.52
C ARG A 245 13.47 -3.90 -0.66
N ILE A 246 12.18 -4.08 -0.88
CA ILE A 246 11.66 -4.69 -2.12
C ILE A 246 10.66 -3.76 -2.81
N PHE A 247 10.71 -3.72 -4.14
CA PHE A 247 9.68 -3.08 -4.97
C PHE A 247 8.80 -4.14 -5.59
N VAL A 248 7.50 -4.05 -5.37
CA VAL A 248 6.49 -4.97 -5.89
C VAL A 248 5.62 -4.22 -6.89
N SER A 249 5.49 -4.76 -8.10
CA SER A 249 4.56 -4.22 -9.09
C SER A 249 3.14 -4.66 -8.76
N TYR A 250 2.22 -3.72 -8.68
CA TYR A 250 0.80 -4.00 -8.50
C TYR A 250 0.26 -4.86 -9.65
N GLU A 251 0.67 -4.58 -10.88
CA GLU A 251 0.29 -5.32 -12.07
C GLU A 251 0.74 -6.78 -11.96
N ARG A 252 2.01 -7.04 -11.63
CA ARG A 252 2.48 -8.43 -11.40
C ARG A 252 1.77 -9.10 -10.24
N LEU A 253 1.55 -8.39 -9.14
CA LEU A 253 0.89 -8.94 -7.95
C LEU A 253 -0.58 -9.30 -8.20
N THR A 254 -1.24 -8.66 -9.17
CA THR A 254 -2.65 -8.90 -9.52
C THR A 254 -2.83 -9.75 -10.77
N ASP A 255 -1.74 -10.12 -11.43
CA ASP A 255 -1.71 -10.99 -12.60
C ASP A 255 -2.10 -12.43 -12.24
N ASP A 256 -2.79 -13.13 -13.14
CA ASP A 256 -3.26 -14.49 -12.90
C ASP A 256 -2.14 -15.54 -12.91
N ASP A 257 -1.08 -15.29 -13.69
CA ASP A 257 0.02 -16.23 -13.87
C ASP A 257 1.19 -15.89 -12.93
N MET A 258 1.48 -14.61 -12.73
CA MET A 258 2.64 -14.14 -11.96
C MET A 258 2.32 -13.74 -10.51
N GLY A 259 1.05 -13.52 -10.16
CA GLY A 259 0.69 -12.93 -8.87
C GLY A 259 1.07 -13.78 -7.66
N ALA A 260 0.96 -15.11 -7.78
CA ALA A 260 1.39 -16.02 -6.73
C ALA A 260 2.92 -15.99 -6.51
N GLU A 261 3.71 -15.91 -7.58
CA GLU A 261 5.17 -15.79 -7.49
C GLU A 261 5.59 -14.46 -6.85
N GLU A 262 4.91 -13.37 -7.22
CA GLU A 262 5.14 -12.06 -6.63
C GLU A 262 4.81 -12.04 -5.12
N ALA A 263 3.73 -12.71 -4.72
CA ALA A 263 3.38 -12.90 -3.31
C ALA A 263 4.41 -13.77 -2.57
N ILE A 264 4.96 -14.81 -3.20
CA ILE A 264 6.05 -15.62 -2.63
C ILE A 264 7.27 -14.74 -2.34
N ARG A 265 7.61 -13.80 -3.23
CA ARG A 265 8.70 -12.85 -3.01
C ARG A 265 8.43 -11.93 -1.81
N MET A 266 7.18 -11.46 -1.65
CA MET A 266 6.76 -10.72 -0.45
C MET A 266 6.91 -11.59 0.82
N THR A 267 6.47 -12.84 0.80
CA THR A 267 6.57 -13.78 1.93
C THR A 267 8.03 -13.96 2.37
N ARG A 268 8.94 -14.16 1.42
CA ARG A 268 10.38 -14.30 1.71
C ARG A 268 10.96 -13.05 2.35
N PHE A 269 10.64 -11.86 1.82
CA PHE A 269 11.07 -10.60 2.41
C PHE A 269 10.55 -10.44 3.84
N LEU A 270 9.25 -10.66 4.06
CA LEU A 270 8.64 -10.54 5.40
C LEU A 270 9.26 -11.54 6.39
N GLY A 271 9.64 -12.73 5.94
CA GLY A 271 10.32 -13.75 6.75
C GLY A 271 11.76 -13.44 7.13
N GLN A 272 12.38 -12.40 6.55
CA GLN A 272 13.70 -11.92 6.97
C GLN A 272 13.62 -11.08 8.26
N SER A 273 12.43 -10.59 8.64
CA SER A 273 12.25 -9.83 9.88
C SER A 273 12.42 -10.73 11.10
N GLU A 274 13.18 -10.27 12.08
CA GLU A 274 13.35 -11.00 13.33
C GLU A 274 11.99 -11.29 13.97
N GLY A 275 11.74 -12.57 14.26
CA GLY A 275 10.53 -13.05 14.93
C GLY A 275 9.29 -13.19 14.04
N VAL A 276 9.38 -12.84 12.75
CA VAL A 276 8.31 -13.10 11.79
C VAL A 276 8.47 -14.50 11.21
N THR A 277 7.45 -15.34 11.37
CA THR A 277 7.36 -16.65 10.70
C THR A 277 6.16 -16.62 9.77
N PRO A 278 6.37 -16.31 8.47
CA PRO A 278 5.30 -16.32 7.48
C PRO A 278 4.72 -17.73 7.26
N ILE A 279 3.65 -17.82 6.46
CA ILE A 279 3.11 -19.08 5.97
C ILE A 279 4.13 -19.85 5.12
N ASP A 280 3.94 -21.17 5.05
CA ASP A 280 4.72 -22.04 4.17
C ASP A 280 4.55 -21.59 2.71
N ILE A 281 5.64 -21.64 1.94
CA ILE A 281 5.70 -21.11 0.57
C ILE A 281 4.69 -21.81 -0.34
N GLU A 282 4.45 -23.09 -0.11
CA GLU A 282 3.48 -23.94 -0.80
C GLU A 282 2.03 -23.47 -0.58
N SER A 283 1.76 -22.76 0.52
CA SER A 283 0.45 -22.23 0.87
C SER A 283 0.19 -20.84 0.25
N VAL A 284 1.24 -20.14 -0.18
CA VAL A 284 1.15 -18.76 -0.68
C VAL A 284 0.21 -18.61 -1.88
N PRO A 285 0.22 -19.46 -2.91
CA PRO A 285 -0.67 -19.31 -4.07
C PRO A 285 -2.15 -19.29 -3.69
N CYS A 286 -2.58 -20.15 -2.76
CA CYS A 286 -3.96 -20.15 -2.31
C CYS A 286 -4.31 -18.88 -1.52
N VAL A 287 -3.44 -18.47 -0.59
CA VAL A 287 -3.67 -17.27 0.23
C VAL A 287 -3.74 -16.02 -0.64
N TRP A 288 -2.80 -15.91 -1.59
CA TRP A 288 -2.81 -14.86 -2.59
C TRP A 288 -4.14 -14.82 -3.35
N LYS A 289 -4.59 -15.96 -3.91
CA LYS A 289 -5.86 -16.02 -4.64
C LYS A 289 -7.05 -15.62 -3.77
N SER A 290 -7.08 -16.06 -2.52
CA SER A 290 -8.16 -15.76 -1.58
C SER A 290 -8.24 -14.28 -1.22
N VAL A 291 -7.10 -13.59 -1.12
CA VAL A 291 -7.04 -12.17 -0.73
C VAL A 291 -7.12 -11.24 -1.93
N VAL A 292 -6.33 -11.50 -2.97
CA VAL A 292 -6.18 -10.64 -4.15
C VAL A 292 -7.33 -10.85 -5.15
N LYS A 293 -7.78 -12.10 -5.33
CA LYS A 293 -8.83 -12.49 -6.28
C LYS A 293 -10.19 -12.74 -5.62
N TYR A 294 -10.42 -12.20 -4.41
CA TYR A 294 -11.64 -12.50 -3.63
C TYR A 294 -12.95 -12.24 -4.39
N LYS A 295 -13.00 -11.22 -5.26
CA LYS A 295 -14.20 -10.90 -6.06
C LYS A 295 -14.55 -11.99 -7.06
N GLU A 296 -13.57 -12.69 -7.60
CA GLU A 296 -13.78 -13.79 -8.53
C GLU A 296 -14.29 -15.02 -7.80
N SER A 297 -13.74 -15.31 -6.62
CA SER A 297 -14.21 -16.38 -5.74
C SER A 297 -15.68 -16.20 -5.33
N LEU A 298 -16.10 -14.95 -5.05
CA LEU A 298 -17.50 -14.64 -4.76
C LEU A 298 -18.41 -14.88 -5.97
N LYS A 299 -18.00 -14.46 -7.18
CA LYS A 299 -18.78 -14.69 -8.40
C LYS A 299 -18.93 -16.18 -8.71
N ALA A 300 -17.85 -16.96 -8.59
CA ALA A 300 -17.87 -18.40 -8.80
C ALA A 300 -18.81 -19.12 -7.82
N SER A 301 -18.78 -18.72 -6.55
CA SER A 301 -19.63 -19.30 -5.50
C SER A 301 -21.11 -19.03 -5.76
N ASN A 302 -21.46 -17.81 -6.16
CA ASN A 302 -22.83 -17.43 -6.50
C ASN A 302 -23.36 -18.18 -7.72
N ASN A 303 -22.53 -18.36 -8.76
CA ASN A 303 -22.91 -19.10 -9.96
C ASN A 303 -23.18 -20.58 -9.67
N ASN A 304 -22.36 -21.21 -8.82
CA ASN A 304 -22.55 -22.60 -8.41
C ASN A 304 -23.86 -22.79 -7.61
N GLN A 305 -24.19 -21.87 -6.71
CA GLN A 305 -25.45 -21.90 -5.96
C GLN A 305 -26.66 -21.75 -6.88
N GLN A 306 -26.62 -20.82 -7.84
CA GLN A 306 -27.69 -20.64 -8.82
C GLN A 306 -27.88 -21.88 -9.71
N GLN A 307 -26.80 -22.53 -10.14
CA GLN A 307 -26.88 -23.77 -10.91
C GLN A 307 -27.46 -24.93 -10.09
N GLN A 308 -27.10 -25.05 -8.82
CA GLN A 308 -27.69 -26.06 -7.92
C GLN A 308 -29.18 -25.83 -7.68
N GLN A 309 -29.61 -24.57 -7.56
CA GLN A 309 -31.03 -24.21 -7.43
C GLN A 309 -31.84 -24.55 -8.70
N ARG A 310 -31.27 -24.35 -9.90
CA ARG A 310 -31.93 -24.68 -11.18
C ARG A 310 -32.08 -26.18 -11.45
N ARG A 311 -31.32 -27.03 -10.77
CA ARG A 311 -31.36 -28.50 -10.94
C ARG A 311 -32.34 -29.19 -9.99
N ARG A 312 -32.92 -28.46 -9.04
CA ARG A 312 -33.95 -28.93 -8.12
C ARG A 312 -35.32 -28.53 -8.65
#